data_AF-A0A5D6XYF2-F1
#
_entry.id   AF-A0A5D6XYF2-F1
#
_cell.length_a   1.000
_cell.length_b   1.000
_cell.length_c   1.000
_cell.angle_alpha   90.00
_cell.angle_beta   90.00
_cell.angle_gamma   90.00
#
_symmetry.space_group_name_H-M   'P 1'
#
loop_
_entity.id
_entity.type
_entity.pdbx_description
1 polymer ?
#
loop_
_entity_poly.entity_id
_entity_poly.type
_entity_poly.pdbx_seq_one_letter_code
_entity_poly.pdbx_strand_id
1 'polypeptide(L)'
;GAEFPTKSGISVWVDPDTPENRQVYKSSRGEEWHLVMSDEFNTPNRTFKPGDDHMWTSIEKPDGVNAALEVYSHNMTSTACDADGTCYFYIKAQDEVIPVRVWNDYQNPPGYKLVTFHYRAAMVQSWNKFCFQGGMVEVAAKLPGIVDANSGNPDVKGGPSGRVKALKYYPTWPGIWMLGNLGRAIFSASNTRMWPFSYDECNDKVFKTSNQRISACDANPGHGLNPNQ
;
A
#
# COMPACT_ATOMS: atom_id res chain seq x y z
N GLY A 1 -2.64 -23.24 10.70
CA GLY A 1 -1.38 -24.01 10.69
C GLY A 1 -0.95 -24.23 12.12
N ALA A 2 -0.17 -25.27 12.42
CA ALA A 2 0.37 -25.44 13.76
C ALA A 2 1.38 -24.31 14.05
N GLU A 3 1.06 -23.39 14.96
CA GLU A 3 2.03 -22.45 15.51
C GLU A 3 2.90 -23.20 16.52
N PHE A 4 4.20 -23.24 16.25
CA PHE A 4 5.16 -23.74 17.23
C PHE A 4 5.52 -22.60 18.17
N PRO A 5 5.44 -22.80 19.49
CA PRO A 5 5.81 -21.77 20.44
C PRO A 5 7.30 -21.45 20.27
N THR A 6 7.61 -20.16 20.20
CA THR A 6 9.00 -19.71 20.20
C THR A 6 9.60 -19.93 21.58
N LYS A 7 10.91 -20.23 21.65
CA LYS A 7 11.60 -20.38 22.94
C LYS A 7 11.62 -19.08 23.75
N SER A 8 11.52 -17.93 23.07
CA SER A 8 11.44 -16.61 23.69
C SER A 8 10.07 -16.28 24.26
N GLY A 9 9.01 -17.02 23.88
CA GLY A 9 7.62 -16.67 24.21
C GLY A 9 7.04 -15.52 23.38
N ILE A 10 7.81 -14.97 22.43
CA ILE A 10 7.38 -13.89 21.52
C ILE A 10 6.88 -14.52 20.22
N SER A 11 5.66 -14.18 19.80
CA SER A 11 5.09 -14.67 18.54
C SER A 11 5.95 -14.30 17.33
N VAL A 12 6.03 -15.17 16.32
CA VAL A 12 6.98 -15.07 15.20
C VAL A 12 6.84 -13.78 14.38
N TRP A 13 5.65 -13.20 14.33
CA TRP A 13 5.32 -12.01 13.52
C TRP A 13 5.08 -10.76 14.37
N VAL A 14 5.24 -10.85 15.69
CA VAL A 14 5.01 -9.75 16.62
C VAL A 14 6.35 -9.13 16.98
N ASP A 15 6.47 -7.83 16.76
CA ASP A 15 7.62 -7.05 17.18
C ASP A 15 7.79 -7.15 18.72
N PRO A 16 8.96 -7.56 19.22
CA PRO A 16 9.26 -7.58 20.66
C PRO A 16 9.03 -6.25 21.36
N ASP A 17 9.14 -5.13 20.64
CA ASP A 17 8.97 -3.79 21.19
C ASP A 17 7.49 -3.34 21.20
N THR A 18 6.56 -4.14 20.66
CA THR A 18 5.13 -3.79 20.68
C THR A 18 4.62 -3.70 22.12
N PRO A 19 4.08 -2.54 22.54
CA PRO A 19 3.65 -2.32 23.93
C PRO A 19 2.64 -3.35 24.42
N GLU A 20 2.73 -3.73 25.70
CA GLU A 20 1.85 -4.73 26.31
C GLU A 20 0.36 -4.40 26.16
N ASN A 21 0.00 -3.10 26.21
CA ASN A 21 -1.38 -2.63 26.03
C ASN A 21 -1.88 -2.68 24.58
N ARG A 22 -1.08 -3.18 23.64
CA ARG A 22 -1.41 -3.37 22.22
C ARG A 22 -1.40 -4.84 21.81
N GLN A 23 -1.05 -5.75 22.72
CA GLN A 23 -1.04 -7.21 22.49
C GLN A 23 -2.44 -7.82 22.46
N VAL A 24 -3.42 -7.15 23.09
CA VAL A 24 -4.81 -7.61 23.18
C VAL A 24 -5.75 -6.44 22.93
N TYR A 25 -6.77 -6.67 22.10
CA TYR A 25 -7.83 -5.71 21.80
C TYR A 25 -9.20 -6.30 22.12
N LYS A 26 -10.05 -5.52 22.80
CA LYS A 26 -11.45 -5.89 23.02
C LYS A 26 -12.31 -5.25 21.94
N SER A 27 -12.88 -6.08 21.07
CA SER A 27 -13.75 -5.62 19.98
C SER A 27 -15.01 -4.93 20.49
N SER A 28 -15.66 -4.17 19.63
CA SER A 28 -16.97 -3.56 19.90
C SER A 28 -18.07 -4.58 20.20
N ARG A 29 -17.84 -5.87 19.88
CA ARG A 29 -18.74 -7.00 20.17
C ARG A 29 -18.36 -7.76 21.45
N GLY A 30 -17.34 -7.29 22.18
CA GLY A 30 -16.88 -7.90 23.42
C GLY A 30 -15.92 -9.08 23.25
N GLU A 31 -15.67 -9.52 22.02
CA GLU A 31 -14.66 -10.54 21.70
C GLU A 31 -13.26 -10.00 21.97
N GLU A 32 -12.40 -10.87 22.50
CA GLU A 32 -10.98 -10.60 22.70
C GLU A 32 -10.21 -11.01 21.44
N TRP A 33 -9.42 -10.10 20.90
CA TRP A 33 -8.56 -10.30 19.74
C TRP A 33 -7.10 -10.18 20.18
N HIS A 34 -6.30 -11.18 19.84
CA HIS A 34 -4.88 -11.20 20.13
C HIS A 34 -4.07 -10.64 18.94
N LEU A 35 -3.00 -9.94 19.24
CA LEU A 35 -2.06 -9.45 18.25
C LEU A 35 -1.34 -10.63 17.58
N VAL A 36 -1.38 -10.65 16.25
CA VAL A 36 -0.77 -11.72 15.44
C VAL A 36 0.36 -11.22 14.55
N MET A 37 0.46 -9.91 14.32
CA MET A 37 1.55 -9.29 13.58
C MET A 37 1.68 -7.82 13.97
N SER A 38 2.91 -7.33 14.12
CA SER A 38 3.21 -5.93 14.38
C SER A 38 4.62 -5.56 13.91
N ASP A 39 4.85 -4.26 13.73
CA ASP A 39 6.17 -3.67 13.51
C ASP A 39 6.16 -2.25 14.08
N GLU A 40 7.00 -1.98 15.07
CA GLU A 40 7.15 -0.65 15.67
C GLU A 40 8.23 0.16 14.93
N PHE A 41 8.99 -0.47 14.03
CA PHE A 41 10.08 0.15 13.27
C PHE A 41 11.20 0.77 14.12
N ASN A 42 11.41 0.25 15.34
CA ASN A 42 12.37 0.78 16.33
C ASN A 42 13.84 0.48 16.03
N THR A 43 14.15 -0.41 15.10
CA THR A 43 15.53 -0.67 14.66
C THR A 43 15.91 0.30 13.55
N PRO A 44 16.84 1.26 13.75
CA PRO A 44 17.21 2.24 12.74
C PRO A 44 18.01 1.61 11.58
N ASN A 45 17.97 2.26 10.42
CA ASN A 45 18.71 1.86 9.22
C ASN A 45 18.34 0.48 8.66
N ARG A 46 17.10 0.02 8.85
CA ARG A 46 16.61 -1.19 8.18
C ARG A 46 16.59 -0.99 6.67
N THR A 47 17.13 -1.97 5.96
CA THR A 47 16.99 -2.09 4.51
C THR A 47 15.83 -3.01 4.19
N PHE A 48 14.96 -2.55 3.30
CA PHE A 48 13.81 -3.34 2.84
C PHE A 48 14.07 -3.98 1.49
N LYS A 49 15.32 -4.04 1.02
CA LYS A 49 15.63 -4.73 -0.24
C LYS A 49 15.19 -6.20 -0.18
N PRO A 50 14.90 -6.83 -1.33
CA PRO A 50 14.57 -8.25 -1.36
C PRO A 50 15.63 -9.10 -0.65
N GLY A 51 15.22 -9.80 0.42
CA GLY A 51 16.06 -10.68 1.22
C GLY A 51 16.58 -10.08 2.54
N ASP A 52 16.52 -8.76 2.71
CA ASP A 52 17.13 -8.10 3.87
C ASP A 52 16.18 -8.00 5.08
N ASP A 53 14.88 -7.97 4.84
CA ASP A 53 13.86 -7.86 5.88
C ASP A 53 12.89 -9.05 5.78
N HIS A 54 12.50 -9.61 6.93
CA HIS A 54 11.67 -10.82 6.97
C HIS A 54 10.19 -10.55 6.64
N MET A 55 9.71 -9.31 6.84
CA MET A 55 8.29 -8.96 6.76
C MET A 55 7.97 -8.01 5.60
N TRP A 56 8.89 -7.10 5.29
CA TRP A 56 8.68 -6.04 4.29
C TRP A 56 9.63 -6.18 3.11
N THR A 57 9.19 -5.75 1.93
CA THR A 57 10.02 -5.69 0.73
C THR A 57 9.74 -4.40 -0.02
N SER A 58 10.76 -3.58 -0.25
CA SER A 58 10.68 -2.40 -1.09
C SER A 58 10.76 -2.78 -2.57
N ILE A 59 10.27 -1.88 -3.43
CA ILE A 59 10.17 -2.09 -4.87
C ILE A 59 11.13 -1.17 -5.63
N GLU A 60 11.72 -1.68 -6.72
CA GLU A 60 12.55 -0.94 -7.66
C GLU A 60 11.98 -1.08 -9.09
N LYS A 61 11.15 -0.11 -9.51
CA LYS A 61 10.60 0.00 -10.87
C LYS A 61 9.85 1.33 -11.06
N PRO A 62 9.68 1.81 -12.30
CA PRO A 62 8.72 2.87 -12.59
C PRO A 62 7.31 2.47 -12.13
N ASP A 63 6.55 3.40 -11.59
CA ASP A 63 5.12 3.18 -11.45
C ASP A 63 4.45 3.32 -12.84
N GLY A 64 3.74 2.26 -13.23
CA GLY A 64 3.10 2.14 -14.54
C GLY A 64 1.59 2.26 -14.49
N VAL A 65 1.02 2.61 -13.34
CA VAL A 65 -0.43 2.72 -13.14
C VAL A 65 -0.83 4.13 -12.71
N ASN A 66 -2.13 4.46 -12.81
CA ASN A 66 -2.72 5.70 -12.29
C ASN A 66 -2.06 7.02 -12.76
N ALA A 67 -1.39 7.02 -13.91
CA ALA A 67 -0.62 8.17 -14.41
C ALA A 67 0.42 8.69 -13.38
N ALA A 68 0.99 7.78 -12.59
CA ALA A 68 2.06 8.07 -11.66
C ALA A 68 3.27 8.73 -12.36
N LEU A 69 3.93 9.63 -11.63
CA LEU A 69 5.03 10.46 -12.15
C LEU A 69 6.38 10.03 -11.60
N GLU A 70 6.40 9.04 -10.72
CA GLU A 70 7.55 8.57 -9.98
C GLU A 70 8.08 7.20 -10.43
N VAL A 71 9.34 6.95 -10.10
CA VAL A 71 9.88 5.59 -9.97
C VAL A 71 10.01 5.23 -8.49
N TYR A 72 9.73 3.98 -8.15
CA TYR A 72 10.03 3.45 -6.83
C TYR A 72 11.46 2.94 -6.77
N SER A 73 12.14 3.22 -5.66
CA SER A 73 13.51 2.78 -5.41
C SER A 73 13.75 2.31 -3.99
N HIS A 74 14.64 1.34 -3.85
CA HIS A 74 14.95 0.73 -2.57
C HIS A 74 15.57 1.72 -1.56
N ASN A 75 16.30 2.73 -2.04
CA ASN A 75 16.99 3.72 -1.21
C ASN A 75 16.12 4.92 -0.79
N MET A 76 14.84 4.93 -1.19
CA MET A 76 13.88 5.96 -0.79
C MET A 76 13.06 5.57 0.43
N THR A 77 13.47 4.54 1.15
CA THR A 77 12.82 4.09 2.37
C THR A 77 13.84 3.48 3.32
N SER A 78 13.60 3.64 4.61
CA SER A 78 14.35 3.01 5.70
C SER A 78 13.57 3.24 7.00
N THR A 79 14.18 2.90 8.11
CA THR A 79 13.80 3.33 9.45
C THR A 79 14.82 4.33 10.00
N ALA A 80 14.36 5.25 10.84
CA ALA A 80 15.19 6.20 11.57
C ALA A 80 14.64 6.40 12.98
N CYS A 81 15.46 6.97 13.87
CA CYS A 81 15.04 7.44 15.18
C CYS A 81 15.47 8.89 15.37
N ASP A 82 14.55 9.72 15.86
CA ASP A 82 14.83 11.09 16.22
C ASP A 82 15.54 11.16 17.58
N ALA A 83 16.10 12.32 17.92
CA ALA A 83 16.86 12.53 19.16
C ALA A 83 16.01 12.36 20.43
N ASP A 84 14.68 12.45 20.32
CA ASP A 84 13.73 12.22 21.41
C ASP A 84 13.41 10.74 21.65
N GLY A 85 14.01 9.84 20.85
CA GLY A 85 13.78 8.40 20.93
C GLY A 85 12.63 7.89 20.06
N THR A 86 11.92 8.76 19.35
CA THR A 86 10.85 8.35 18.43
C THR A 86 11.46 7.70 17.19
N CYS A 87 11.24 6.41 17.02
CA CYS A 87 11.60 5.69 15.81
C CYS A 87 10.42 5.57 14.84
N TYR A 88 10.73 5.51 13.55
CA TYR A 88 9.72 5.45 12.51
C TYR A 88 10.26 4.87 11.20
N PHE A 89 9.36 4.21 10.47
CA PHE A 89 9.50 3.98 9.05
C PHE A 89 9.27 5.28 8.27
N TYR A 90 10.07 5.52 7.22
CA TYR A 90 9.86 6.64 6.32
C TYR A 90 9.92 6.25 4.85
N ILE A 91 9.24 7.08 4.04
CA ILE A 91 9.38 7.14 2.59
C ILE A 91 9.85 8.55 2.25
N LYS A 92 10.89 8.64 1.42
CA LYS A 92 11.36 9.87 0.81
C LYS A 92 10.69 10.04 -0.55
N ALA A 93 10.44 11.28 -0.93
CA ALA A 93 10.12 11.67 -2.28
C ALA A 93 11.09 12.77 -2.69
N GLN A 94 11.62 12.71 -3.91
CA GLN A 94 12.51 13.72 -4.45
C GLN A 94 12.21 13.99 -5.93
N ASP A 95 12.47 15.22 -6.36
CA ASP A 95 12.41 15.61 -7.76
C ASP A 95 13.66 15.09 -8.48
N GLU A 96 13.46 14.34 -9.56
CA GLU A 96 14.55 13.77 -10.35
C GLU A 96 14.06 13.43 -11.76
N VAL A 97 14.79 13.86 -12.79
CA VAL A 97 14.45 13.52 -14.18
C VAL A 97 15.05 12.17 -14.54
N ILE A 98 14.19 11.15 -14.69
CA ILE A 98 14.61 9.75 -14.83
C ILE A 98 14.06 9.17 -16.13
N PRO A 99 14.87 9.11 -17.20
CA PRO A 99 14.48 8.43 -18.43
C PRO A 99 14.56 6.91 -18.25
N VAL A 100 13.43 6.21 -18.35
CA VAL A 100 13.33 4.75 -18.21
C VAL A 100 12.80 4.13 -19.51
N ARG A 101 13.45 3.07 -19.97
CA ARG A 101 12.97 2.26 -21.09
C ARG A 101 11.98 1.22 -20.57
N VAL A 102 10.69 1.41 -20.85
CA VAL A 102 9.61 0.52 -20.39
C VAL A 102 8.98 -0.24 -21.56
N TRP A 103 8.45 -1.42 -21.27
CA TRP A 103 7.62 -2.14 -22.23
C TRP A 103 6.20 -1.56 -22.22
N ASN A 104 5.64 -1.31 -23.40
CA ASN A 104 4.29 -0.78 -23.56
C ASN A 104 3.46 -1.77 -24.39
N ASP A 105 2.49 -2.42 -23.73
CA ASP A 105 1.54 -3.35 -24.35
C ASP A 105 0.45 -2.65 -25.17
N TYR A 106 0.27 -1.32 -24.97
CA TYR A 106 -0.78 -0.54 -25.62
C TYR A 106 -0.34 0.13 -26.92
N GLN A 107 0.96 0.12 -27.26
CA GLN A 107 1.40 0.55 -28.60
C GLN A 107 1.21 -0.58 -29.63
N ASN A 108 1.05 -0.22 -30.89
CA ASN A 108 0.86 -1.18 -31.99
C ASN A 108 1.96 -1.02 -33.05
N PRO A 109 2.89 -1.98 -33.19
CA PRO A 109 3.02 -3.21 -32.38
C PRO A 109 3.53 -2.92 -30.96
N PRO A 110 3.28 -3.81 -29.97
CA PRO A 110 3.87 -3.74 -28.64
C PRO A 110 5.40 -3.66 -28.70
N GLY A 111 6.01 -2.96 -27.76
CA GLY A 111 7.45 -2.74 -27.80
C GLY A 111 8.01 -1.94 -26.62
N TYR A 112 9.28 -1.58 -26.70
CA TYR A 112 9.90 -0.68 -25.74
C TYR A 112 9.72 0.79 -26.13
N LYS A 113 9.48 1.64 -25.14
CA LYS A 113 9.43 3.09 -25.27
C LYS A 113 10.24 3.75 -24.16
N LEU A 114 10.90 4.87 -24.48
CA LEU A 114 11.52 5.73 -23.48
C LEU A 114 10.45 6.63 -22.86
N VAL A 115 10.34 6.59 -21.54
CA VAL A 115 9.42 7.43 -20.76
C VAL A 115 10.23 8.15 -19.69
N THR A 116 9.97 9.44 -19.52
CA THR A 116 10.63 10.26 -18.52
C THR A 116 9.74 10.40 -17.30
N PHE A 117 10.24 9.95 -16.15
CA PHE A 117 9.65 10.19 -14.83
C PHE A 117 10.31 11.41 -14.20
N HIS A 118 9.60 12.08 -13.29
CA HIS A 118 10.02 13.35 -12.71
C HIS A 118 10.26 13.29 -11.21
N TYR A 119 9.93 12.16 -10.59
CA TYR A 119 10.10 11.96 -9.15
C TYR A 119 10.68 10.57 -8.87
N ARG A 120 11.33 10.44 -7.71
CA ARG A 120 11.71 9.16 -7.12
C ARG A 120 11.09 9.04 -5.74
N ALA A 121 10.47 7.91 -5.46
CA ALA A 121 9.85 7.62 -4.18
C ALA A 121 10.10 6.15 -3.76
N ALA A 122 9.39 5.65 -2.76
CA ALA A 122 9.41 4.23 -2.39
C ALA A 122 8.01 3.64 -2.23
N MET A 123 7.93 2.34 -2.48
CA MET A 123 6.81 1.49 -2.13
C MET A 123 7.36 0.28 -1.40
N VAL A 124 6.70 -0.10 -0.29
CA VAL A 124 7.05 -1.26 0.53
C VAL A 124 5.82 -2.15 0.69
N GLN A 125 6.01 -3.46 0.62
CA GLN A 125 4.92 -4.45 0.64
C GLN A 125 5.29 -5.70 1.44
N SER A 126 4.29 -6.31 2.08
CA SER A 126 4.36 -7.62 2.75
C SER A 126 3.86 -8.78 1.87
N TRP A 127 3.71 -8.54 0.56
CA TRP A 127 3.19 -9.52 -0.41
C TRP A 127 3.94 -10.86 -0.34
N ASN A 128 3.18 -11.95 -0.23
CA ASN A 128 3.68 -13.31 -0.06
C ASN A 128 4.60 -13.55 1.16
N LYS A 129 4.54 -12.68 2.18
CA LYS A 129 5.24 -12.85 3.46
C LYS A 129 4.25 -13.08 4.60
N PHE A 130 3.28 -12.19 4.76
CA PHE A 130 2.22 -12.29 5.76
C PHE A 130 0.85 -12.21 5.09
N CYS A 131 -0.10 -13.07 5.51
CA CYS A 131 -1.45 -13.12 4.96
C CYS A 131 -2.47 -12.75 6.04
N PHE A 132 -3.12 -11.60 5.86
CA PHE A 132 -4.22 -11.15 6.69
C PHE A 132 -5.55 -11.65 6.12
N GLN A 133 -6.32 -12.42 6.90
CA GLN A 133 -7.60 -13.01 6.46
C GLN A 133 -8.82 -12.49 7.22
N GLY A 134 -8.62 -11.65 8.24
CA GLY A 134 -9.68 -11.06 9.04
C GLY A 134 -9.15 -10.51 10.36
N GLY A 135 -9.91 -9.59 10.96
CA GLY A 135 -9.55 -8.91 12.20
C GLY A 135 -9.45 -7.39 12.00
N MET A 136 -8.48 -6.77 12.66
CA MET A 136 -8.24 -5.34 12.59
C MET A 136 -6.78 -5.06 12.25
N VAL A 137 -6.57 -4.05 11.41
CA VAL A 137 -5.25 -3.49 11.11
C VAL A 137 -5.27 -2.04 11.57
N GLU A 138 -4.31 -1.68 12.42
CA GLU A 138 -4.10 -0.31 12.86
C GLU A 138 -2.74 0.18 12.37
N VAL A 139 -2.70 1.40 11.84
CA VAL A 139 -1.46 2.04 11.39
C VAL A 139 -1.44 3.45 11.95
N ALA A 140 -0.41 3.79 12.72
CA ALA A 140 -0.12 5.16 13.13
C ALA A 140 0.77 5.81 12.05
N ALA A 141 0.28 6.85 11.40
CA ALA A 141 0.98 7.50 10.29
C ALA A 141 0.95 9.02 10.39
N LYS A 142 2.06 9.66 10.02
CA LYS A 142 2.14 11.10 9.77
C LYS A 142 2.22 11.32 8.26
N LEU A 143 1.15 11.87 7.69
CA LEU A 143 1.08 12.11 6.25
C LEU A 143 1.94 13.31 5.84
N PRO A 144 2.56 13.28 4.65
CA PRO A 144 3.30 14.41 4.10
C PRO A 144 2.39 15.62 3.87
N GLY A 145 2.85 16.79 4.26
CA GLY A 145 2.16 18.06 4.06
C GLY A 145 2.90 19.21 4.71
N ILE A 146 2.91 20.36 4.04
CA ILE A 146 3.54 21.57 4.56
C ILE A 146 2.51 22.31 5.42
N VAL A 147 2.46 21.96 6.70
CA VAL A 147 1.41 22.43 7.65
C VAL A 147 1.95 23.30 8.79
N ASP A 148 3.21 23.73 8.69
CA ASP A 148 3.78 24.69 9.64
C ASP A 148 3.05 26.05 9.56
N ALA A 149 2.87 26.72 10.70
CA ALA A 149 2.14 27.98 10.77
C ALA A 149 2.78 29.11 9.93
N ASN A 150 4.09 29.05 9.72
CA ASN A 150 4.87 30.04 8.97
C ASN A 150 5.10 29.63 7.49
N SER A 151 4.56 28.48 7.05
CA SER A 151 4.73 27.98 5.68
C SER A 151 4.04 28.81 4.59
N GLY A 152 3.17 29.74 4.98
CA GLY A 152 2.27 30.45 4.07
C GLY A 152 1.15 29.56 3.51
N ASN A 153 1.01 28.32 3.98
CA ASN A 153 -0.11 27.46 3.60
C ASN A 153 -1.43 28.05 4.15
N PRO A 154 -2.36 28.49 3.28
CA PRO A 154 -3.62 29.07 3.73
C PRO A 154 -4.53 28.06 4.43
N ASP A 155 -4.35 26.76 4.17
CA ASP A 155 -5.20 25.70 4.72
C ASP A 155 -4.94 25.47 6.22
N VAL A 156 -3.78 25.88 6.75
CA VAL A 156 -3.45 25.79 8.18
C VAL A 156 -4.45 26.57 9.04
N LYS A 157 -4.99 27.68 8.53
CA LYS A 157 -6.01 28.49 9.22
C LYS A 157 -7.35 27.77 9.38
N GLY A 158 -7.61 26.74 8.55
CA GLY A 158 -8.83 25.93 8.61
C GLY A 158 -8.84 24.93 9.77
N GLY A 159 -7.74 24.79 10.51
CA GLY A 159 -7.60 23.83 11.59
C GLY A 159 -7.41 22.39 11.12
N PRO A 160 -7.29 21.43 12.05
CA PRO A 160 -6.93 20.04 11.75
C PRO A 160 -7.97 19.28 10.92
N SER A 161 -9.23 19.72 10.95
CA SER A 161 -10.33 19.11 10.19
C SER A 161 -10.72 19.92 8.95
N GLY A 162 -9.93 20.94 8.60
CA GLY A 162 -10.16 21.78 7.43
C GLY A 162 -9.95 21.01 6.12
N ARG A 163 -10.84 21.20 5.15
CA ARG A 163 -10.66 20.64 3.80
C ARG A 163 -9.53 21.37 3.06
N VAL A 164 -8.56 20.61 2.57
CA VAL A 164 -7.45 21.10 1.74
C VAL A 164 -7.96 21.80 0.47
N LYS A 165 -7.36 22.95 0.15
CA LYS A 165 -7.63 23.73 -1.07
C LYS A 165 -6.36 24.05 -1.85
N ALA A 166 -5.23 24.24 -1.16
CA ALA A 166 -3.96 24.64 -1.75
C ALA A 166 -3.04 23.43 -1.99
N LEU A 167 -3.36 22.64 -3.03
CA LEU A 167 -2.67 21.37 -3.36
C LEU A 167 -1.14 21.46 -3.45
N LYS A 168 -0.57 22.63 -3.79
CA LYS A 168 0.89 22.84 -3.82
C LYS A 168 1.60 22.57 -2.48
N TYR A 169 0.88 22.59 -1.36
CA TYR A 169 1.40 22.27 -0.02
C TYR A 169 1.26 20.79 0.35
N TYR A 170 0.68 19.98 -0.54
CA TYR A 170 0.41 18.55 -0.36
C TYR A 170 0.75 17.79 -1.65
N PRO A 171 2.04 17.78 -2.08
CA PRO A 171 2.43 17.39 -3.45
C PRO A 171 2.43 15.88 -3.71
N THR A 172 2.20 15.05 -2.69
CA THR A 172 2.32 13.59 -2.77
C THR A 172 1.00 12.91 -2.48
N TRP A 173 0.82 11.71 -3.03
CA TRP A 173 -0.28 10.82 -2.70
C TRP A 173 0.21 9.66 -1.82
N PRO A 174 0.17 9.78 -0.48
CA PRO A 174 0.55 8.68 0.41
C PRO A 174 -0.51 7.56 0.34
N GLY A 175 -0.06 6.31 0.20
CA GLY A 175 -0.93 5.13 0.14
C GLY A 175 -0.61 4.13 1.24
N ILE A 176 -1.61 3.78 2.04
CA ILE A 176 -1.59 2.66 2.99
C ILE A 176 -2.84 1.84 2.70
N TRP A 177 -2.67 0.67 2.11
CA TRP A 177 -3.78 -0.11 1.57
C TRP A 177 -3.42 -1.60 1.53
N MET A 178 -4.43 -2.44 1.34
CA MET A 178 -4.29 -3.89 1.27
C MET A 178 -4.75 -4.41 -0.08
N LEU A 179 -4.12 -5.50 -0.53
CA LEU A 179 -4.44 -6.20 -1.77
C LEU A 179 -4.52 -7.70 -1.52
N GLY A 180 -5.45 -8.38 -2.18
CA GLY A 180 -5.51 -9.85 -2.16
C GLY A 180 -4.22 -10.47 -2.71
N ASN A 181 -3.72 -11.50 -2.04
CA ASN A 181 -2.38 -12.06 -2.30
C ASN A 181 -2.18 -12.68 -3.71
N LEU A 182 -3.27 -12.96 -4.44
CA LEU A 182 -3.22 -13.49 -5.80
C LEU A 182 -2.49 -12.56 -6.78
N GLY A 183 -2.44 -11.26 -6.49
CA GLY A 183 -1.89 -10.21 -7.33
C GLY A 183 -0.82 -9.45 -6.58
N ARG A 184 0.18 -8.94 -7.30
CA ARG A 184 1.23 -8.11 -6.71
C ARG A 184 1.02 -6.68 -7.16
N ALA A 185 0.86 -5.79 -6.19
CA ALA A 185 0.66 -4.36 -6.45
C ALA A 185 1.70 -3.83 -7.44
N ILE A 186 1.28 -2.94 -8.35
CA ILE A 186 2.09 -2.32 -9.41
C ILE A 186 2.77 -3.29 -10.43
N PHE A 187 2.56 -4.60 -10.32
CA PHE A 187 2.92 -5.58 -11.36
C PHE A 187 1.68 -5.90 -12.19
N SER A 188 1.39 -5.06 -13.20
CA SER A 188 0.14 -5.11 -13.98
C SER A 188 -0.18 -6.48 -14.59
N ALA A 189 0.84 -7.23 -15.04
CA ALA A 189 0.65 -8.58 -15.56
C ALA A 189 0.06 -9.55 -14.51
N SER A 190 0.44 -9.40 -13.24
CA SER A 190 -0.12 -10.22 -12.15
C SER A 190 -1.55 -9.84 -11.81
N ASN A 191 -1.92 -8.56 -11.92
CA ASN A 191 -3.28 -8.08 -11.59
C ASN A 191 -4.25 -8.19 -12.77
N THR A 192 -3.76 -8.54 -13.96
CA THR A 192 -4.57 -8.63 -15.18
C THR A 192 -5.61 -9.74 -15.03
N ARG A 193 -6.87 -9.43 -15.31
CA ARG A 193 -8.03 -10.34 -15.20
C ARG A 193 -8.34 -10.83 -13.78
N MET A 194 -7.69 -10.29 -12.77
CA MET A 194 -7.93 -10.66 -11.37
C MET A 194 -9.04 -9.85 -10.70
N TRP A 195 -9.26 -8.62 -11.13
CA TRP A 195 -10.25 -7.76 -10.48
C TRP A 195 -11.65 -8.21 -10.90
N PRO A 196 -12.52 -8.64 -9.97
CA PRO A 196 -13.93 -8.77 -10.30
C PRO A 196 -14.45 -7.37 -10.55
N PHE A 197 -14.86 -7.11 -11.78
CA PHE A 197 -15.54 -5.87 -12.08
C PHE A 197 -17.02 -6.03 -11.76
N SER A 198 -17.55 -5.25 -10.83
CA SER A 198 -18.99 -5.14 -10.58
C SER A 198 -19.52 -3.85 -11.20
N TYR A 199 -20.51 -3.95 -12.09
CA TYR A 199 -21.17 -2.81 -12.70
C TYR A 199 -22.69 -2.98 -12.66
N ASP A 200 -23.37 -1.88 -12.36
CA ASP A 200 -24.83 -1.76 -12.37
C ASP A 200 -25.42 -1.65 -13.78
N GLU A 201 -24.58 -1.74 -14.82
CA GLU A 201 -24.98 -1.62 -16.22
C GLU A 201 -24.69 -2.86 -17.06
N CYS A 202 -25.60 -3.13 -18.00
CA CYS A 202 -25.43 -4.12 -19.06
C CYS A 202 -24.56 -3.60 -20.21
N ASN A 203 -23.23 -3.65 -20.06
CA ASN A 203 -22.31 -3.12 -21.08
C ASN A 203 -21.21 -4.10 -21.53
N ASP A 204 -21.54 -4.93 -22.51
CA ASP A 204 -20.62 -5.90 -23.13
C ASP A 204 -19.49 -5.26 -23.95
N LYS A 205 -19.53 -3.94 -24.20
CA LYS A 205 -18.48 -3.24 -24.95
C LYS A 205 -17.33 -2.79 -24.07
N VAL A 206 -17.56 -2.65 -22.77
CA VAL A 206 -16.53 -2.13 -21.84
C VAL A 206 -15.58 -3.26 -21.43
N PHE A 207 -16.06 -4.50 -21.27
CA PHE A 207 -15.20 -5.64 -20.95
C PHE A 207 -15.59 -6.93 -21.68
N LYS A 208 -14.57 -7.68 -22.11
CA LYS A 208 -14.75 -9.01 -22.71
C LYS A 208 -15.44 -9.94 -21.71
N THR A 209 -16.46 -10.66 -22.15
CA THR A 209 -17.22 -11.66 -21.38
C THR A 209 -16.35 -12.79 -20.81
N SER A 210 -15.13 -12.98 -21.34
CA SER A 210 -14.14 -13.93 -20.85
C SER A 210 -13.46 -13.54 -19.52
N ASN A 211 -13.68 -12.33 -19.02
CA ASN A 211 -13.10 -11.85 -17.75
C ASN A 211 -14.05 -12.13 -16.57
N GLN A 212 -13.52 -12.17 -15.34
CA GLN A 212 -14.35 -12.23 -14.14
C GLN A 212 -15.16 -10.93 -14.00
N ARG A 213 -16.47 -10.99 -14.26
CA ARG A 213 -17.39 -9.84 -14.18
C ARG A 213 -18.65 -10.20 -13.41
N ILE A 214 -19.16 -9.26 -12.65
CA ILE A 214 -20.51 -9.24 -12.07
C ILE A 214 -21.20 -8.08 -12.78
N SER A 215 -22.35 -8.33 -13.40
CA SER A 215 -23.08 -7.29 -14.12
C SER A 215 -24.57 -7.45 -13.95
N ALA A 216 -25.30 -6.35 -14.11
CA ALA A 216 -26.75 -6.32 -14.08
C ALA A 216 -27.45 -7.26 -15.10
N CYS A 217 -26.73 -7.80 -16.09
CA CYS A 217 -27.29 -8.80 -17.01
C CYS A 217 -27.21 -10.24 -16.52
N ASP A 218 -26.44 -10.50 -15.45
CA ASP A 218 -26.19 -11.86 -14.98
C ASP A 218 -27.25 -12.24 -13.94
N ALA A 219 -28.24 -13.02 -14.39
CA ALA A 219 -29.28 -13.55 -13.53
C ALA A 219 -28.79 -14.70 -12.62
N ASN A 220 -27.58 -15.22 -12.83
CA ASN A 220 -27.01 -16.28 -12.02
C ASN A 220 -25.48 -16.11 -11.81
N PRO A 221 -25.06 -15.07 -11.08
CA PRO A 221 -23.64 -14.78 -10.87
C PRO A 221 -22.93 -15.77 -9.94
N GLY A 222 -23.69 -16.66 -9.28
CA GLY A 222 -23.16 -17.66 -8.35
C GLY A 222 -22.60 -17.06 -7.05
N HIS A 223 -21.90 -17.87 -6.26
CA HIS A 223 -21.08 -17.42 -5.11
C HIS A 223 -21.78 -16.53 -4.06
N GLY A 224 -23.09 -16.66 -3.87
CA GLY A 224 -23.87 -15.88 -2.89
C GLY A 224 -24.20 -14.45 -3.34
N LEU A 225 -24.01 -14.14 -4.62
CA LEU A 225 -24.30 -12.85 -5.24
C LEU A 225 -25.78 -12.78 -5.70
N ASN A 226 -26.41 -11.61 -5.55
CA ASN A 226 -27.76 -11.34 -6.05
C ASN A 226 -27.83 -11.37 -7.59
N PRO A 227 -28.91 -11.93 -8.17
CA PRO A 227 -29.20 -11.80 -9.60
C PRO A 227 -29.30 -10.34 -10.06
N ASN A 228 -28.72 -10.02 -11.22
CA ASN A 228 -28.85 -8.72 -11.90
C ASN A 228 -28.37 -7.51 -11.08
N GLN A 229 -27.29 -7.66 -10.30
CA GLN A 229 -26.67 -6.57 -9.54
C GLN A 229 -25.56 -5.85 -10.32
#